data_AF-A0A7Y0ZDL0-F1
#
_entry.id   AF-A0A7Y0ZDL0-F1
#
_cell.length_a   1.000
_cell.length_b   1.000
_cell.length_c   1.000
_cell.angle_alpha   90.00
_cell.angle_beta   90.00
_cell.angle_gamma   90.00
#
_symmetry.space_group_name_H-M   'P 1'
#
loop_
_entity.id
_entity.type
_entity.pdbx_description
1 polymer ?
#
loop_
_entity_poly.entity_id
_entity_poly.type
_entity_poly.pdbx_seq_one_letter_code
_entity_poly.pdbx_strand_id
1 'polypeptide(L)'
;MSSVHLPLRRLQFRDALITAPVSLTRTGVVLRVLDAFVDGIYGSLRPDTIVMGNDPLVGICAALSLADQGKKVVMLPDTLDAKSWPNPDYGKNAVAIFNSWDEAIAEEVRSRFPSLPSGVSMAECLSFLCSACMATSRVTLIDGATFQTSHGHIRGEPGREVLFPVRPGERDAAGINPAWKYLSRRLHRTIINHDEIEFISARNVVLTSHPSSFVDSSGSAYTRVGQARLNKPEVVDSDGRIDDLRSVLFKGTPPCSQA
;
A
#
# COMPACT_ATOMS: atom_id res chain seq x y z
N MET A 1 -14.80 -15.26 4.64
CA MET A 1 -13.70 -15.07 3.66
C MET A 1 -12.45 -15.72 4.21
N SER A 2 -11.86 -16.66 3.48
CA SER A 2 -10.60 -17.29 3.85
C SER A 2 -9.44 -16.32 3.68
N SER A 3 -8.54 -16.25 4.66
CA SER A 3 -7.20 -15.71 4.47
C SER A 3 -6.35 -16.75 3.77
N VAL A 4 -5.57 -16.33 2.78
CA VAL A 4 -4.67 -17.23 2.05
C VAL A 4 -3.24 -16.78 2.33
N HIS A 5 -2.34 -17.71 2.66
CA HIS A 5 -0.92 -17.40 2.76
C HIS A 5 -0.36 -17.11 1.36
N LEU A 6 0.63 -16.21 1.27
CA LEU A 6 1.33 -16.01 0.01
C LEU A 6 1.91 -17.36 -0.45
N PRO A 7 1.63 -17.82 -1.69
CA PRO A 7 2.06 -19.14 -2.11
C PRO A 7 3.58 -19.18 -2.29
N LEU A 8 4.21 -20.02 -1.48
CA LEU A 8 5.65 -20.25 -1.50
C LEU A 8 6.05 -21.17 -2.66
N ARG A 9 7.17 -20.86 -3.33
CA ARG A 9 7.69 -21.66 -4.46
C ARG A 9 9.20 -21.87 -4.35
N ARG A 10 9.63 -23.10 -4.60
CA ARG A 10 11.03 -23.45 -4.89
C ARG A 10 11.40 -23.01 -6.31
N LEU A 11 12.70 -23.00 -6.63
CA LEU A 11 13.22 -22.74 -7.99
C LEU A 11 12.90 -21.35 -8.53
N GLN A 12 12.81 -20.34 -7.65
CA GLN A 12 12.61 -18.94 -8.06
C GLN A 12 13.96 -18.24 -8.29
N PHE A 13 14.68 -18.66 -9.35
CA PHE A 13 15.99 -18.10 -9.75
C PHE A 13 16.03 -16.58 -9.75
N ARG A 14 14.99 -15.99 -10.35
CA ARG A 14 14.86 -14.55 -10.50
C ARG A 14 14.73 -13.87 -9.14
N ASP A 15 14.00 -14.48 -8.21
CA ASP A 15 13.78 -13.95 -6.88
C ASP A 15 15.05 -14.07 -6.03
N ALA A 16 15.76 -15.20 -6.14
CA ALA A 16 17.06 -15.38 -5.52
C ALA A 16 18.08 -14.33 -5.99
N LEU A 17 18.07 -13.98 -7.28
CA LEU A 17 18.93 -12.95 -7.86
C LEU A 17 18.55 -11.54 -7.43
N ILE A 18 17.26 -11.18 -7.50
CA ILE A 18 16.75 -9.84 -7.14
C ILE A 18 17.05 -9.55 -5.67
N THR A 19 16.81 -10.52 -4.80
CA THR A 19 17.01 -10.39 -3.34
C THR A 19 18.45 -10.60 -2.90
N ALA A 20 19.37 -10.94 -3.82
CA ALA A 20 20.78 -11.11 -3.47
C ALA A 20 21.39 -9.79 -3.01
N PRO A 21 22.16 -9.77 -1.91
CA PRO A 21 22.89 -8.59 -1.48
C PRO A 21 23.80 -8.03 -2.58
N VAL A 22 23.90 -6.71 -2.68
CA VAL A 22 24.79 -6.03 -3.65
C VAL A 22 26.26 -6.36 -3.41
N SER A 23 26.63 -6.64 -2.16
CA SER A 23 27.99 -7.00 -1.74
C SER A 23 28.42 -8.41 -2.14
N LEU A 24 27.50 -9.28 -2.58
CA LEU A 24 27.86 -10.63 -2.99
C LEU A 24 28.70 -10.62 -4.26
N THR A 25 29.82 -11.35 -4.22
CA THR A 25 30.66 -11.63 -5.39
C THR A 25 29.88 -12.42 -6.44
N ARG A 26 30.37 -12.43 -7.69
CA ARG A 26 29.74 -13.19 -8.79
C ARG A 26 29.58 -14.67 -8.43
N THR A 27 30.61 -15.28 -7.84
CA THR A 27 30.57 -16.67 -7.36
C THR A 27 29.52 -16.84 -6.26
N GLY A 28 29.43 -15.91 -5.30
CA GLY A 28 28.42 -15.94 -4.24
C GLY A 28 26.98 -15.85 -4.76
N VAL A 29 26.75 -15.06 -5.81
CA VAL A 29 25.44 -15.01 -6.48
C VAL A 29 25.10 -16.35 -7.12
N VAL A 30 26.05 -16.98 -7.83
CA VAL A 30 25.82 -18.31 -8.42
C VAL A 30 25.49 -19.33 -7.34
N LEU A 31 26.22 -19.35 -6.23
CA LEU A 31 25.96 -20.25 -5.11
C LEU A 31 24.58 -20.02 -4.49
N ARG A 32 24.15 -18.77 -4.29
CA ARG A 32 22.80 -18.46 -3.79
C ARG A 32 21.70 -18.91 -4.75
N VAL A 33 21.92 -18.75 -6.05
CA VAL A 33 20.99 -19.24 -7.07
C VAL A 33 20.93 -20.77 -7.07
N LEU A 34 22.05 -21.44 -6.84
CA LEU A 34 22.10 -22.90 -6.66
C LEU A 34 21.40 -23.35 -5.37
N ASP A 35 21.56 -22.61 -4.28
CA ASP A 35 20.89 -22.87 -3.00
C ASP A 35 19.35 -22.79 -3.12
N ALA A 36 18.85 -21.92 -4.01
CA ALA A 36 17.42 -21.86 -4.35
C ALA A 36 16.85 -23.14 -5.01
N PHE A 37 17.71 -24.07 -5.45
CA PHE A 37 17.27 -25.40 -5.90
C PHE A 37 17.08 -26.40 -4.77
N VAL A 38 17.86 -26.28 -3.70
CA VAL A 38 17.91 -27.26 -2.63
C VAL A 38 16.81 -26.95 -1.63
N ASP A 39 16.93 -25.80 -0.96
CA ASP A 39 16.08 -25.42 0.17
C ASP A 39 15.52 -23.99 0.09
N GLY A 40 15.94 -23.17 -0.89
CA GLY A 40 15.41 -21.81 -0.99
C GLY A 40 13.92 -21.77 -1.36
N ILE A 41 13.11 -21.32 -0.40
CA ILE A 41 11.68 -21.08 -0.57
C ILE A 41 11.44 -19.57 -0.66
N TYR A 42 10.75 -19.14 -1.71
CA TYR A 42 10.45 -17.74 -1.95
C TYR A 42 8.95 -17.54 -2.11
N GLY A 43 8.40 -16.55 -1.39
CA GLY A 43 7.08 -16.00 -1.64
C GLY A 43 7.21 -14.62 -2.28
N SER A 44 6.92 -14.50 -3.58
CA SER A 44 6.99 -13.20 -4.26
C SER A 44 5.64 -12.77 -4.80
N LEU A 45 5.26 -11.54 -4.48
CA LEU A 45 4.08 -10.89 -5.05
C LEU A 45 4.51 -9.82 -6.05
N ARG A 46 3.97 -9.88 -7.27
CA ARG A 46 4.37 -9.00 -8.38
C ARG A 46 3.21 -8.15 -8.93
N PRO A 47 2.57 -7.30 -8.12
CA PRO A 47 1.49 -6.45 -8.60
C PRO A 47 2.00 -5.39 -9.58
N ASP A 48 1.09 -4.75 -10.29
CA ASP A 48 1.43 -3.58 -11.10
C ASP A 48 1.65 -2.37 -10.19
N THR A 49 0.83 -2.24 -9.15
CA THR A 49 0.87 -1.11 -8.22
C THR A 49 0.63 -1.55 -6.79
N ILE A 50 1.35 -0.92 -5.87
CA ILE A 50 1.11 -0.99 -4.44
C ILE A 50 0.42 0.30 -4.03
N VAL A 51 -0.65 0.21 -3.25
CA VAL A 51 -1.24 1.35 -2.54
C VAL A 51 -0.91 1.16 -1.06
N MET A 52 -0.02 2.03 -0.55
CA MET A 52 0.54 1.94 0.79
C MET A 52 0.16 3.18 1.60
N GLY A 53 -0.31 2.99 2.83
CA GLY A 53 -0.59 4.08 3.76
C GLY A 53 -1.77 3.82 4.67
N ASN A 54 -2.08 4.79 5.53
CA ASN A 54 -3.08 4.63 6.59
C ASN A 54 -4.45 5.28 6.29
N ASP A 55 -4.62 5.91 5.12
CA ASP A 55 -5.89 6.52 4.69
C ASP A 55 -6.79 5.50 3.96
N PRO A 56 -7.89 5.03 4.57
CA PRO A 56 -8.69 3.95 3.99
C PRO A 56 -9.53 4.37 2.80
N LEU A 57 -10.11 5.58 2.82
CA LEU A 57 -10.97 6.05 1.73
C LEU A 57 -10.13 6.38 0.49
N VAL A 58 -9.07 7.17 0.64
CA VAL A 58 -8.16 7.48 -0.48
C VAL A 58 -7.50 6.22 -1.00
N GLY A 59 -7.07 5.31 -0.09
CA GLY A 59 -6.47 4.03 -0.47
C GLY A 59 -7.41 3.17 -1.32
N ILE A 60 -8.65 2.98 -0.88
CA ILE A 60 -9.63 2.17 -1.63
C ILE A 60 -10.01 2.83 -2.95
N CYS A 61 -10.25 4.14 -2.97
CA CYS A 61 -10.56 4.88 -4.19
C CYS A 61 -9.42 4.77 -5.22
N ALA A 62 -8.16 4.92 -4.79
CA ALA A 62 -6.98 4.74 -5.64
C ALA A 62 -6.90 3.31 -6.18
N ALA A 63 -7.07 2.31 -5.31
CA ALA A 63 -6.98 0.90 -5.69
C ALA A 63 -8.07 0.52 -6.70
N LEU A 64 -9.31 0.96 -6.49
CA LEU A 64 -10.42 0.70 -7.39
C LEU A 64 -10.22 1.37 -8.75
N SER A 65 -9.83 2.66 -8.77
CA SER A 65 -9.56 3.39 -10.01
C SER A 65 -8.44 2.75 -10.85
N LEU A 66 -7.39 2.23 -10.20
CA LEU A 66 -6.32 1.48 -10.87
C LEU A 66 -6.78 0.09 -11.34
N ALA A 67 -7.61 -0.60 -10.55
CA ALA A 67 -8.17 -1.90 -10.92
C ALA A 67 -9.10 -1.80 -12.13
N ASP A 68 -9.89 -0.72 -12.24
CA ASP A 68 -10.75 -0.43 -13.40
C ASP A 68 -9.93 -0.16 -14.68
N GLN A 69 -8.67 0.25 -14.53
CA GLN A 69 -7.69 0.35 -15.63
C GLN A 69 -6.99 -0.97 -15.93
N GLY A 70 -7.44 -2.07 -15.32
CA GLY A 70 -6.89 -3.41 -15.51
C GLY A 70 -5.63 -3.72 -14.70
N LYS A 71 -5.18 -2.83 -13.81
CA LYS A 71 -3.97 -3.05 -12.99
C LYS A 71 -4.24 -4.05 -11.87
N LYS A 72 -3.26 -4.90 -11.57
CA LYS A 72 -3.23 -5.70 -10.33
C LYS A 72 -2.71 -4.83 -9.20
N VAL A 73 -3.53 -4.63 -8.17
CA VAL A 73 -3.24 -3.72 -7.06
C VAL A 73 -3.14 -4.49 -5.76
N VAL A 74 -2.09 -4.20 -5.01
CA VAL A 74 -1.93 -4.69 -3.64
C VAL A 74 -2.03 -3.53 -2.68
N MET A 75 -2.90 -3.66 -1.69
CA MET A 75 -3.11 -2.66 -0.65
C MET A 75 -2.33 -3.06 0.60
N LEU A 76 -1.55 -2.14 1.13
CA LEU A 76 -0.72 -2.30 2.32
C LEU A 76 -1.10 -1.22 3.32
N PRO A 77 -2.05 -1.50 4.24
CA PRO A 77 -2.33 -0.60 5.35
C PRO A 77 -1.05 -0.40 6.15
N ASP A 78 -0.62 0.84 6.30
CA ASP A 78 0.54 1.10 7.14
C ASP A 78 0.12 1.09 8.62
N THR A 79 0.72 0.18 9.39
CA THR A 79 0.35 -0.11 10.78
C THR A 79 1.41 0.36 11.77
N LEU A 80 2.24 1.32 11.36
CA LEU A 80 3.34 1.82 12.16
C LEU A 80 2.92 2.92 13.15
N ASP A 81 3.69 3.05 14.23
CA ASP A 81 3.44 3.97 15.33
C ASP A 81 3.88 5.41 15.05
N ALA A 82 3.42 6.35 15.88
CA ALA A 82 3.74 7.76 15.74
C ALA A 82 5.25 8.07 15.74
N LYS A 83 6.09 7.22 16.37
CA LYS A 83 7.55 7.40 16.37
C LYS A 83 8.20 6.99 15.04
N SER A 84 7.60 6.03 14.34
CA SER A 84 8.00 5.61 13.00
C SER A 84 7.53 6.58 11.90
N TRP A 85 6.65 7.52 12.25
CA TRP A 85 6.19 8.58 11.37
C TRP A 85 6.97 9.87 11.61
N PRO A 86 7.15 10.71 10.58
CA PRO A 86 7.88 11.97 10.72
C PRO A 86 7.19 12.98 11.66
N ASN A 87 5.92 12.79 12.02
CA ASN A 87 5.16 13.70 12.89
C ASN A 87 4.55 12.94 14.09
N PRO A 88 4.82 13.37 15.35
CA PRO A 88 4.27 12.73 16.55
C PRO A 88 2.73 12.84 16.69
N ASP A 89 2.10 13.83 16.05
CA ASP A 89 0.64 14.01 16.05
C ASP A 89 -0.08 13.22 14.95
N TYR A 90 0.65 12.42 14.18
CA TYR A 90 0.09 11.65 13.06
C TYR A 90 -1.09 10.74 13.46
N GLY A 91 -1.08 10.21 14.69
CA GLY A 91 -2.21 9.45 15.24
C GLY A 91 -3.50 10.26 15.36
N LYS A 92 -3.42 11.54 15.76
CA LYS A 92 -4.57 12.45 15.82
C LYS A 92 -5.08 12.77 14.43
N ASN A 93 -4.17 13.02 13.48
CA ASN A 93 -4.51 13.29 12.09
C ASN A 93 -5.23 12.09 11.44
N ALA A 94 -4.77 10.86 11.70
CA ALA A 94 -5.43 9.64 11.21
C ALA A 94 -6.89 9.52 11.69
N VAL A 95 -7.16 9.91 12.94
CA VAL A 95 -8.53 9.93 13.50
C VAL A 95 -9.35 11.07 12.88
N ALA A 96 -8.77 12.26 12.73
CA ALA A 96 -9.43 13.40 12.10
C ALA A 96 -9.87 13.08 10.65
N ILE A 97 -9.00 12.44 9.86
CA ILE A 97 -9.31 11.99 8.48
C ILE A 97 -10.49 11.03 8.44
N PHE A 98 -10.60 10.14 9.44
CA PHE A 98 -11.73 9.21 9.49
C PHE A 98 -13.04 9.94 9.83
N ASN A 99 -12.97 10.95 10.70
CA ASN A 99 -14.13 11.69 11.17
C ASN A 99 -14.56 12.82 10.21
N SER A 100 -13.75 13.17 9.21
CA SER A 100 -14.01 14.29 8.30
C SER A 100 -15.10 14.00 7.25
N TRP A 101 -16.10 13.15 7.51
CA TRP A 101 -17.09 12.75 6.50
C TRP A 101 -18.27 13.72 6.42
N ASP A 102 -18.58 14.20 5.21
CA ASP A 102 -19.77 14.99 4.92
C ASP A 102 -20.34 14.70 3.51
N GLU A 103 -21.44 15.37 3.17
CA GLU A 103 -22.13 15.18 1.88
C GLU A 103 -21.28 15.63 0.69
N ALA A 104 -20.43 16.65 0.84
CA ALA A 104 -19.60 17.15 -0.26
C ALA A 104 -18.53 16.12 -0.64
N ILE A 105 -17.95 15.45 0.36
CA ILE A 105 -17.02 14.33 0.16
C ILE A 105 -17.73 13.13 -0.47
N ALA A 106 -18.94 12.80 0.02
CA ALA A 106 -19.74 11.72 -0.55
C ALA A 106 -20.02 11.97 -2.05
N GLU A 107 -20.34 13.22 -2.41
CA GLU A 107 -20.60 13.60 -3.79
C GLU A 107 -19.36 13.48 -4.68
N GLU A 108 -18.18 13.89 -4.21
CA GLU A 108 -16.94 13.74 -4.97
C GLU A 108 -16.65 12.26 -5.24
N VAL A 109 -16.82 11.37 -4.25
CA VAL A 109 -16.68 9.92 -4.45
C VAL A 109 -17.71 9.40 -5.46
N ARG A 110 -18.98 9.80 -5.32
CA ARG A 110 -20.08 9.40 -6.20
C ARG A 110 -19.88 9.86 -7.64
N SER A 111 -19.27 11.03 -7.86
CA SER A 111 -18.93 11.53 -9.20
C SER A 111 -18.01 10.57 -9.97
N ARG A 112 -17.22 9.77 -9.26
CA ARG A 112 -16.30 8.76 -9.81
C ARG A 112 -16.87 7.35 -9.76
N PHE A 113 -17.78 7.09 -8.83
CA PHE A 113 -18.47 5.81 -8.66
C PHE A 113 -20.00 6.04 -8.62
N PRO A 114 -20.66 6.26 -9.78
CA PRO A 114 -22.07 6.69 -9.84
C PRO A 114 -23.09 5.70 -9.27
N SER A 115 -22.68 4.45 -9.05
CA SER A 115 -23.48 3.40 -8.42
C SER A 115 -23.54 3.52 -6.89
N LEU A 116 -22.79 4.44 -6.28
CA LEU A 116 -22.87 4.75 -4.86
C LEU A 116 -24.19 5.50 -4.55
N PRO A 117 -25.00 5.05 -3.58
CA PRO A 117 -26.22 5.76 -3.18
C PRO A 117 -25.94 7.15 -2.59
N SER A 118 -26.91 8.06 -2.72
CA SER A 118 -26.87 9.39 -2.07
C SER A 118 -27.09 9.30 -0.56
N GLY A 119 -26.51 10.24 0.22
CA GLY A 119 -26.72 10.33 1.67
C GLY A 119 -26.13 9.16 2.47
N VAL A 120 -25.13 8.47 1.94
CA VAL A 120 -24.46 7.35 2.61
C VAL A 120 -23.49 7.84 3.69
N SER A 121 -23.40 7.07 4.78
CA SER A 121 -22.34 7.25 5.77
C SER A 121 -20.97 6.82 5.23
N MET A 122 -19.88 7.28 5.85
CA MET A 122 -18.51 6.83 5.53
C MET A 122 -18.40 5.30 5.54
N ALA A 123 -19.00 4.62 6.52
CA ALA A 123 -18.92 3.18 6.65
C ALA A 123 -19.64 2.44 5.51
N GLU A 124 -20.80 2.94 5.09
CA GLU A 124 -21.55 2.42 3.94
C GLU A 124 -20.80 2.66 2.63
N CYS A 125 -20.25 3.86 2.45
CA CYS A 125 -19.39 4.20 1.31
C CYS A 125 -18.20 3.24 1.21
N LEU A 126 -17.44 3.06 2.29
CA LEU A 126 -16.29 2.15 2.29
C LEU A 126 -16.72 0.69 2.05
N SER A 127 -17.86 0.25 2.59
CA SER A 127 -18.38 -1.10 2.35
C SER A 127 -18.75 -1.31 0.88
N PHE A 128 -19.38 -0.32 0.26
CA PHE A 128 -19.70 -0.32 -1.17
C PHE A 128 -18.42 -0.41 -2.01
N LEU A 129 -17.45 0.46 -1.73
CA LEU A 129 -16.18 0.48 -2.45
C LEU A 129 -15.38 -0.83 -2.28
N CYS A 130 -15.36 -1.43 -1.09
CA CYS A 130 -14.76 -2.76 -0.88
C CYS A 130 -15.43 -3.82 -1.76
N SER A 131 -16.75 -3.77 -1.87
CA SER A 131 -17.52 -4.71 -2.69
C SER A 131 -17.20 -4.54 -4.18
N ALA A 132 -17.06 -3.29 -4.64
CA ALA A 132 -16.58 -2.98 -5.98
C ALA A 132 -15.14 -3.48 -6.21
N CYS A 133 -14.21 -3.24 -5.27
CA CYS A 133 -12.85 -3.76 -5.34
C CYS A 133 -12.82 -5.29 -5.48
N MET A 134 -13.63 -6.01 -4.70
CA MET A 134 -13.72 -7.46 -4.80
C MET A 134 -14.25 -7.93 -6.16
N ALA A 135 -15.28 -7.26 -6.68
CA ALA A 135 -15.85 -7.58 -7.98
C ALA A 135 -14.78 -7.50 -9.10
N THR A 136 -13.78 -6.63 -8.98
CA THR A 136 -12.68 -6.55 -9.95
C THR A 136 -11.77 -7.79 -9.95
N SER A 137 -11.68 -8.54 -8.84
CA SER A 137 -10.68 -9.61 -8.62
C SER A 137 -9.22 -9.20 -8.83
N ARG A 138 -8.93 -7.89 -8.86
CA ARG A 138 -7.59 -7.32 -9.11
C ARG A 138 -6.98 -6.64 -7.90
N VAL A 139 -7.77 -6.44 -6.85
CA VAL A 139 -7.35 -5.80 -5.60
C VAL A 139 -7.18 -6.87 -4.52
N THR A 140 -6.03 -6.87 -3.86
CA THR A 140 -5.74 -7.75 -2.72
C THR A 140 -5.16 -6.93 -1.59
N LEU A 141 -5.54 -7.24 -0.35
CA LEU A 141 -5.01 -6.63 0.85
C LEU A 141 -3.96 -7.54 1.47
N ILE A 142 -2.82 -6.99 1.90
CA ILE A 142 -1.95 -7.70 2.85
C ILE A 142 -2.31 -7.23 4.26
N ASP A 143 -2.76 -8.18 5.07
CA ASP A 143 -3.23 -7.92 6.43
C ASP A 143 -2.09 -8.18 7.43
N GLY A 144 -1.95 -7.31 8.43
CA GLY A 144 -1.06 -7.53 9.56
C GLY A 144 0.45 -7.36 9.32
N ALA A 145 0.90 -6.98 8.11
CA ALA A 145 2.32 -6.77 7.79
C ALA A 145 2.61 -5.33 7.37
N THR A 146 3.74 -4.80 7.81
CA THR A 146 4.33 -3.52 7.35
C THR A 146 5.55 -3.81 6.51
N PHE A 147 5.95 -2.85 5.69
CA PHE A 147 6.98 -3.08 4.69
C PHE A 147 8.06 -1.99 4.73
N GLN A 148 9.27 -2.39 4.37
CA GLN A 148 10.45 -1.54 4.28
C GLN A 148 11.08 -1.59 2.90
N THR A 149 11.71 -0.50 2.51
CA THR A 149 12.57 -0.47 1.33
C THR A 149 13.87 -1.19 1.61
N SER A 150 14.43 -1.77 0.55
CA SER A 150 15.72 -2.44 0.65
C SER A 150 16.93 -1.50 0.72
N HIS A 151 16.74 -0.18 0.60
CA HIS A 151 17.78 0.87 0.67
C HIS A 151 19.06 0.57 -0.15
N GLY A 152 18.91 -0.11 -1.30
CA GLY A 152 20.05 -0.49 -2.14
C GLY A 152 20.93 -1.62 -1.58
N HIS A 153 20.49 -2.31 -0.52
CA HIS A 153 21.21 -3.47 0.02
C HIS A 153 21.09 -4.72 -0.86
N ILE A 154 20.07 -4.79 -1.72
CA ILE A 154 19.87 -5.88 -2.68
C ILE A 154 20.07 -5.41 -4.12
N ARG A 155 20.27 -6.36 -5.03
CA ARG A 155 20.40 -6.09 -6.48
C ARG A 155 19.14 -5.49 -7.09
N GLY A 156 17.96 -5.78 -6.55
CA GLY A 156 16.70 -5.21 -6.98
C GLY A 156 16.18 -5.78 -8.31
N GLU A 157 15.02 -5.28 -8.74
CA GLU A 157 14.39 -5.66 -10.01
C GLU A 157 14.31 -4.42 -10.92
N PRO A 158 14.84 -4.46 -12.16
CA PRO A 158 14.81 -3.29 -13.04
C PRO A 158 13.39 -2.74 -13.26
N GLY A 159 13.22 -1.44 -13.02
CA GLY A 159 11.95 -0.73 -13.18
C GLY A 159 10.88 -1.10 -12.14
N ARG A 160 11.28 -1.69 -11.01
CA ARG A 160 10.37 -2.09 -9.94
C ARG A 160 10.96 -1.81 -8.56
N GLU A 161 10.11 -1.34 -7.67
CA GLU A 161 10.41 -1.19 -6.25
C GLU A 161 10.25 -2.54 -5.56
N VAL A 162 11.21 -2.88 -4.68
CA VAL A 162 11.21 -4.14 -3.93
C VAL A 162 11.08 -3.85 -2.45
N LEU A 163 9.99 -4.35 -1.87
CA LEU A 163 9.62 -4.14 -0.47
C LEU A 163 9.66 -5.46 0.29
N PHE A 164 10.24 -5.43 1.49
CA PHE A 164 10.29 -6.58 2.41
C PHE A 164 9.42 -6.32 3.63
N PRO A 165 8.82 -7.37 4.21
CA PRO A 165 8.11 -7.22 5.47
C PRO A 165 9.07 -6.79 6.59
N VAL A 166 8.67 -5.83 7.39
CA VAL A 166 9.37 -5.46 8.64
C VAL A 166 9.17 -6.59 9.63
N ARG A 167 10.22 -6.94 10.39
CA ARG A 167 10.12 -8.00 11.39
C ARG A 167 9.18 -7.58 12.52
N PRO A 168 8.34 -8.49 13.06
CA PRO A 168 7.40 -8.15 14.12
C PRO A 168 8.01 -7.46 15.35
N GLY A 169 9.27 -7.74 15.68
CA GLY A 169 9.99 -7.13 16.81
C GLY A 169 10.70 -5.81 16.52
N GLU A 170 10.75 -5.36 15.26
CA GLU A 170 11.39 -4.10 14.85
C GLU A 170 10.40 -2.93 14.75
N ARG A 171 9.10 -3.20 14.97
CA ARG A 171 8.04 -2.19 14.94
C ARG A 171 7.31 -2.14 16.29
N ASP A 172 6.97 -0.93 16.74
CA ASP A 172 6.00 -0.76 17.81
C ASP A 172 4.61 -1.15 17.27
N ALA A 173 3.88 -2.02 17.97
CA ALA A 173 2.54 -2.48 17.58
C ALA A 173 1.48 -1.39 17.85
N ALA A 174 1.60 -0.23 17.22
CA ALA A 174 0.57 0.80 17.31
C ALA A 174 -0.68 0.39 16.55
N GLY A 175 -1.82 0.73 17.13
CA GLY A 175 -3.13 0.32 16.65
C GLY A 175 -3.37 0.76 15.20
N ILE A 176 -3.62 -0.23 14.34
CA ILE A 176 -4.22 -0.06 13.01
C ILE A 176 -5.40 0.93 13.11
N ASN A 177 -5.54 1.86 12.15
CA ASN A 177 -6.78 2.63 12.00
C ASN A 177 -7.98 1.66 12.10
N PRO A 178 -8.93 1.86 13.02
CA PRO A 178 -10.03 0.92 13.25
C PRO A 178 -10.82 0.58 11.98
N ALA A 179 -10.89 1.51 11.02
CA ALA A 179 -11.49 1.29 9.72
C ALA A 179 -10.80 0.14 8.96
N TRP A 180 -9.47 0.05 8.95
CA TRP A 180 -8.77 -1.05 8.29
C TRP A 180 -9.09 -2.42 8.90
N LYS A 181 -9.33 -2.50 10.23
CA LYS A 181 -9.82 -3.74 10.86
C LYS A 181 -11.22 -4.13 10.36
N TYR A 182 -12.06 -3.14 10.08
CA TYR A 182 -13.39 -3.34 9.49
C TYR A 182 -13.31 -3.74 8.01
N LEU A 183 -12.41 -3.13 7.25
CA LEU A 183 -12.24 -3.32 5.81
C LEU A 183 -11.50 -4.62 5.48
N SER A 184 -10.53 -5.04 6.30
CA SER A 184 -9.77 -6.27 6.05
C SER A 184 -10.67 -7.50 6.01
N ARG A 185 -11.75 -7.49 6.79
CA ARG A 185 -12.76 -8.57 6.78
C ARG A 185 -13.61 -8.63 5.49
N ARG A 186 -13.54 -7.60 4.64
CA ARG A 186 -14.36 -7.40 3.44
C ARG A 186 -13.56 -7.38 2.14
N LEU A 187 -12.25 -7.58 2.19
CA LEU A 187 -11.39 -7.65 1.01
C LEU A 187 -10.77 -9.04 0.89
N HIS A 188 -10.32 -9.41 -0.31
CA HIS A 188 -9.45 -10.59 -0.47
C HIS A 188 -8.14 -10.33 0.25
N ARG A 189 -7.73 -11.27 1.11
CA ARG A 189 -6.58 -11.09 2.00
C ARG A 189 -5.49 -12.11 1.75
N THR A 190 -4.27 -11.60 1.71
CA THR A 190 -3.04 -12.38 1.79
C THR A 190 -2.36 -12.13 3.13
N ILE A 191 -1.81 -13.17 3.73
CA ILE A 191 -0.99 -13.08 4.94
C ILE A 191 0.45 -13.42 4.58
N ILE A 192 1.38 -12.64 5.13
CA ILE A 192 2.82 -12.86 4.98
C ILE A 192 3.31 -13.86 6.02
N ASN A 193 4.13 -14.82 5.59
CA ASN A 193 4.91 -15.64 6.51
C ASN A 193 6.25 -14.95 6.81
N HIS A 194 6.45 -14.53 8.06
CA HIS A 194 7.67 -13.83 8.49
C HIS A 194 8.88 -14.75 8.69
N ASP A 195 8.66 -16.07 8.73
CA ASP A 195 9.73 -17.06 8.89
C ASP A 195 10.38 -17.44 7.54
N GLU A 196 9.81 -16.97 6.43
CA GLU A 196 10.22 -17.29 5.06
C GLU A 196 10.66 -16.03 4.29
N ILE A 197 11.37 -16.21 3.17
CA ILE A 197 11.75 -15.07 2.33
C ILE A 197 10.55 -14.64 1.48
N GLU A 198 9.81 -13.67 2.01
CA GLU A 198 8.70 -13.03 1.31
C GLU A 198 8.99 -11.58 0.95
N PHE A 199 8.59 -11.16 -0.26
CA PHE A 199 8.73 -9.78 -0.71
C PHE A 199 7.70 -9.41 -1.78
N ILE A 200 7.52 -8.10 -1.96
CA ILE A 200 6.68 -7.54 -3.02
C ILE A 200 7.58 -6.80 -3.99
N SER A 201 7.33 -6.97 -5.28
CA SER A 201 8.01 -6.26 -6.36
C SER A 201 6.98 -5.61 -7.28
N ALA A 202 6.94 -4.27 -7.30
CA ALA A 202 5.90 -3.51 -8.00
C ALA A 202 6.49 -2.40 -8.88
N ARG A 203 5.80 -2.05 -9.96
CA ARG A 203 6.27 -0.98 -10.87
C ARG A 203 6.04 0.42 -10.31
N ASN A 204 5.04 0.55 -9.44
CA ASN A 204 4.63 1.81 -8.84
C ASN A 204 4.18 1.58 -7.40
N VAL A 205 4.45 2.56 -6.54
CA VAL A 205 4.01 2.62 -5.15
C VAL A 205 3.29 3.94 -4.94
N VAL A 206 2.01 3.88 -4.66
CA VAL A 206 1.16 5.02 -4.33
C VAL A 206 1.13 5.15 -2.81
N LEU A 207 1.71 6.23 -2.29
CA LEU A 207 1.69 6.57 -0.88
C LEU A 207 0.45 7.43 -0.60
N THR A 208 -0.45 6.97 0.26
CA THR A 208 -1.66 7.72 0.65
C THR A 208 -1.50 8.51 1.94
N SER A 209 -0.42 8.23 2.67
CA SER A 209 0.07 8.98 3.81
C SER A 209 1.55 9.25 3.68
N HIS A 210 2.11 10.15 4.50
CA HIS A 210 3.57 10.30 4.62
C HIS A 210 4.22 8.91 4.75
N PRO A 211 5.44 8.69 4.24
CA PRO A 211 6.16 7.42 4.41
C PRO A 211 6.70 7.29 5.84
N SER A 212 6.85 6.06 6.30
CA SER A 212 7.48 5.77 7.59
C SER A 212 9.00 5.81 7.47
N SER A 213 9.69 5.78 8.61
CA SER A 213 11.16 5.69 8.66
C SER A 213 11.75 4.46 7.97
N PHE A 214 10.92 3.44 7.70
CA PHE A 214 11.31 2.21 7.02
C PHE A 214 11.22 2.30 5.49
N VAL A 215 10.59 3.36 4.96
CA VAL A 215 10.29 3.50 3.53
C VAL A 215 11.01 4.72 2.95
N ASP A 216 12.10 4.46 2.22
CA ASP A 216 12.74 5.46 1.37
C ASP A 216 11.90 5.69 0.10
N SER A 217 11.17 6.80 0.11
CA SER A 217 10.29 7.21 -0.98
C SER A 217 10.95 8.16 -2.00
N SER A 218 12.28 8.29 -1.99
CA SER A 218 13.01 9.13 -2.94
C SER A 218 13.02 8.57 -4.37
N GLY A 219 12.76 7.27 -4.53
CA GLY A 219 12.73 6.60 -5.82
C GLY A 219 11.60 7.06 -6.75
N SER A 220 11.83 6.95 -8.06
CA SER A 220 10.86 7.35 -9.10
C SER A 220 9.64 6.44 -9.19
N ALA A 221 9.66 5.27 -8.55
CA ALA A 221 8.51 4.39 -8.43
C ALA A 221 7.44 4.92 -7.45
N TYR A 222 7.75 5.96 -6.65
CA TYR A 222 6.85 6.47 -5.64
C TYR A 222 6.01 7.66 -6.15
N THR A 223 4.70 7.53 -6.03
CA THR A 223 3.75 8.62 -6.24
C THR A 223 3.11 8.99 -4.90
N ARG A 224 3.21 10.26 -4.50
CA ARG A 224 2.61 10.78 -3.26
C ARG A 224 1.25 11.40 -3.55
N VAL A 225 0.21 10.92 -2.89
CA VAL A 225 -1.17 11.38 -3.05
C VAL A 225 -1.83 11.58 -1.70
N GLY A 226 -2.95 12.32 -1.67
CA GLY A 226 -3.69 12.58 -0.45
C GLY A 226 -2.79 13.19 0.63
N GLN A 227 -2.72 12.55 1.80
CA GLN A 227 -1.89 12.96 2.94
C GLN A 227 -0.39 12.80 2.72
N ALA A 228 0.05 12.05 1.71
CA ALA A 228 1.48 11.87 1.44
C ALA A 228 2.14 13.06 0.75
N ARG A 229 1.36 14.03 0.25
CA ARG A 229 1.88 15.17 -0.52
C ARG A 229 2.78 16.06 0.36
N LEU A 230 3.86 16.58 -0.23
CA LEU A 230 4.92 17.30 0.50
C LEU A 230 4.48 18.65 1.10
N ASN A 231 3.49 19.31 0.51
CA ASN A 231 3.04 20.66 0.91
C ASN A 231 1.62 20.64 1.48
N LYS A 232 1.29 19.60 2.23
CA LYS A 232 -0.08 19.46 2.72
C LYS A 232 -0.28 20.19 4.06
N PRO A 233 -1.38 20.94 4.23
CA PRO A 233 -1.77 21.45 5.54
C PRO A 233 -1.96 20.31 6.55
N GLU A 234 -1.55 20.54 7.79
CA GLU A 234 -1.72 19.56 8.87
C GLU A 234 -3.20 19.35 9.27
N VAL A 235 -4.06 20.31 8.92
CA VAL A 235 -5.50 20.28 9.21
C VAL A 235 -6.24 19.64 8.04
N VAL A 236 -7.17 18.73 8.36
CA VAL A 236 -8.04 18.06 7.39
C VAL A 236 -9.45 18.61 7.54
N ASP A 237 -9.81 19.51 6.64
CA ASP A 237 -11.19 19.95 6.44
C ASP A 237 -11.80 19.27 5.20
N SER A 238 -13.07 19.56 4.92
CA SER A 238 -13.81 18.94 3.82
C SER A 238 -13.22 19.27 2.45
N ASP A 239 -12.76 20.51 2.25
CA ASP A 239 -12.15 20.93 0.99
C ASP A 239 -10.81 20.24 0.74
N GLY A 240 -9.95 20.18 1.76
CA GLY A 240 -8.70 19.41 1.72
C GLY A 240 -8.95 17.93 1.50
N ARG A 241 -10.07 17.40 2.01
CA ARG A 241 -10.45 16.01 1.80
C ARG A 241 -10.89 15.71 0.38
N ILE A 242 -11.66 16.60 -0.22
CA ILE A 242 -12.06 16.53 -1.63
C ILE A 242 -10.82 16.62 -2.54
N ASP A 243 -9.89 17.53 -2.22
CA ASP A 243 -8.63 17.66 -2.95
C ASP A 243 -7.78 16.37 -2.89
N ASP A 244 -7.76 15.68 -1.75
CA ASP A 244 -7.12 14.36 -1.64
C ASP A 244 -7.73 13.31 -2.55
N LEU A 245 -9.06 13.24 -2.60
CA LEU A 245 -9.77 12.31 -3.47
C LEU A 245 -9.47 12.61 -4.93
N ARG A 246 -9.47 13.88 -5.31
CA ARG A 246 -9.11 14.31 -6.66
C ARG A 246 -7.68 13.90 -7.02
N SER A 247 -6.74 14.01 -6.07
CA SER A 247 -5.35 13.63 -6.31
C SER A 247 -5.14 12.14 -6.69
N VAL A 248 -6.08 11.25 -6.32
CA VAL A 248 -6.03 9.82 -6.69
C VAL A 248 -6.99 9.41 -7.80
N LEU A 249 -8.07 10.16 -7.99
CA LEU A 249 -9.11 9.85 -8.98
C LEU A 249 -8.90 10.55 -10.32
N PHE A 250 -7.92 11.44 -10.42
CA PHE A 250 -7.61 12.13 -11.67
C PHE A 250 -6.94 11.19 -12.69
N LYS A 251 -7.59 11.00 -13.85
CA LYS A 251 -7.00 10.32 -15.01
C LYS A 251 -6.11 11.32 -15.76
N GLY A 252 -4.93 11.61 -15.20
CA GLY A 252 -3.95 12.55 -15.74
C GLY A 252 -2.99 13.04 -14.66
N THR A 253 -2.05 13.92 -15.00
CA THR A 253 -1.28 14.66 -13.98
C THR A 253 -2.26 15.62 -13.28
N PRO A 254 -2.44 15.55 -11.95
CA PRO A 254 -3.28 16.53 -11.28
C PRO A 254 -2.70 17.92 -11.59
N PRO A 255 -3.52 18.94 -11.90
CA PRO A 255 -3.04 20.30 -11.79
C PRO A 255 -2.64 20.46 -10.33
N CYS A 256 -1.34 20.58 -10.07
CA CYS A 256 -0.88 21.10 -8.80
C CYS A 256 -1.63 22.42 -8.62
N SER A 257 -2.46 22.52 -7.60
CA SER A 257 -2.94 23.80 -7.10
C SER A 257 -1.70 24.57 -6.62
N GLN A 258 -1.09 25.31 -7.54
CA GLN A 258 -0.23 26.43 -7.21
C GLN A 258 -1.15 27.65 -7.08
N ALA A 259 -1.49 27.97 -5.83
CA ALA A 259 -1.71 29.32 -5.34
C ALA A 259 -1.74 29.27 -3.80
#